data_AF-X1S8S5-F1
#
_entry.id   AF-X1S8S5-F1
#
_cell.length_a   1.000
_cell.length_b   1.000
_cell.length_c   1.000
_cell.angle_alpha   90.00
_cell.angle_beta   90.00
_cell.angle_gamma   90.00
#
_symmetry.space_group_name_H-M   'P 1'
#
loop_
_entity.id
_entity.type
_entity.pdbx_description
1 polymer ?
#
loop_
_entity_poly.entity_id
_entity_poly.type
_entity_poly.pdbx_seq_one_letter_code
_entity_poly.pdbx_strand_id
1 'polypeptide(L)' 'MTIDEAIKYLYLEGKGLMDYVDPKWAKAKQLGIEALKRVRDTRVCLPVSPMVLLPGESKD' A
#
# COMPACT_ATOMS: atom_id res chain seq x y z
N MET A 1 -10.68 6.40 9.52
CA MET A 1 -10.34 5.16 8.80
C MET A 1 -8.86 4.88 9.00
N THR A 2 -8.52 3.87 9.79
CA THR A 2 -7.14 3.38 10.00
C THR A 2 -6.76 2.34 8.94
N ILE A 3 -5.46 1.98 8.83
CA ILE A 3 -5.00 0.93 7.92
C ILE A 3 -5.64 -0.42 8.28
N ASP A 4 -5.78 -0.73 9.56
CA ASP A 4 -6.42 -1.97 10.01
C ASP A 4 -7.93 -1.99 9.69
N GLU A 5 -8.61 -0.84 9.79
CA GLU A 5 -10.01 -0.71 9.35
C GLU A 5 -10.15 -0.91 7.83
N ALA A 6 -9.23 -0.38 7.03
CA ALA A 6 -9.22 -0.58 5.58
C ALA A 6 -9.00 -2.05 5.19
N ILE A 7 -8.07 -2.73 5.87
CA ILE A 7 -7.85 -4.17 5.70
C ILE A 7 -9.11 -4.95 6.06
N LYS A 8 -9.74 -4.63 7.20
CA LYS A 8 -10.99 -5.29 7.64
C LYS A 8 -12.12 -5.07 6.64
N TYR A 9 -12.26 -3.86 6.11
CA TYR A 9 -13.26 -3.54 5.08
C TYR A 9 -13.06 -4.39 3.82
N LEU A 10 -11.82 -4.48 3.32
CA LEU A 10 -11.50 -5.30 2.16
C LEU A 10 -11.77 -6.80 2.42
N TYR A 11 -11.56 -7.31 3.63
CA TYR A 11 -11.94 -8.69 3.96
C TYR A 11 -13.46 -8.90 4.02
N LEU A 12 -14.21 -7.93 4.53
CA LEU A 12 -15.67 -8.03 4.69
C LEU A 12 -16.41 -7.89 3.36
N GLU A 13 -15.98 -6.96 2.49
CA GLU A 13 -16.46 -6.89 1.10
C GLU A 13 -15.99 -8.08 0.24
N GLY A 14 -15.10 -8.93 0.77
CA GLY A 14 -14.68 -10.21 0.18
C GLY A 14 -15.73 -11.30 0.09
N LYS A 15 -16.87 -11.09 0.77
CA LYS A 15 -18.00 -12.02 0.73
C LYS A 15 -19.10 -11.54 -0.22
N GLY A 16 -18.86 -10.48 -0.99
CA GLY A 16 -19.79 -9.99 -2.01
C GLY A 16 -19.71 -10.80 -3.30
N LEU A 17 -20.84 -10.90 -4.02
CA LEU A 17 -20.98 -11.61 -5.30
C LEU A 17 -19.86 -11.33 -6.31
N MET A 18 -19.27 -10.12 -6.29
CA MET A 18 -18.25 -9.68 -7.24
C MET A 18 -16.97 -10.53 -7.25
N ASP A 19 -16.54 -11.07 -6.10
CA ASP A 19 -15.33 -11.91 -6.03
C ASP A 19 -15.55 -13.29 -6.71
N TYR A 20 -16.80 -13.73 -6.84
CA TYR A 20 -17.17 -14.96 -7.55
C TYR A 20 -17.35 -14.74 -9.06
N VAL A 21 -17.66 -13.51 -9.47
CA VAL A 21 -17.98 -13.16 -10.85
C VAL A 21 -16.71 -12.85 -11.66
N ASP A 22 -15.69 -12.23 -11.04
CA ASP A 22 -14.43 -11.94 -11.73
C ASP A 22 -13.20 -12.36 -10.88
N PRO A 23 -12.46 -13.41 -11.29
CA PRO A 23 -11.25 -13.83 -10.59
C PRO A 23 -10.13 -12.77 -10.61
N LYS A 24 -10.15 -11.81 -11.57
CA LYS A 24 -9.23 -10.67 -11.57
C LYS A 24 -9.50 -9.72 -10.42
N TRP A 25 -10.77 -9.55 -10.04
CA TRP A 25 -11.17 -8.73 -8.90
C TRP A 25 -10.71 -9.33 -7.58
N ALA A 26 -10.87 -10.65 -7.41
CA ALA A 26 -10.34 -11.38 -6.25
C ALA A 26 -8.81 -11.20 -6.11
N LYS A 27 -8.07 -11.28 -7.24
CA LYS A 27 -6.61 -11.07 -7.25
C LYS A 27 -6.23 -9.61 -6.93
N ALA A 28 -6.91 -8.63 -7.51
CA ALA A 28 -6.66 -7.20 -7.23
C ALA A 28 -6.91 -6.87 -5.76
N LYS A 29 -7.97 -7.43 -5.17
CA LYS A 29 -8.29 -7.30 -3.75
C LYS A 29 -7.19 -7.88 -2.85
N GLN A 30 -6.72 -9.09 -3.14
CA GLN A 30 -5.64 -9.72 -2.39
C GLN A 30 -4.35 -8.87 -2.44
N LEU A 31 -4.00 -8.36 -3.61
CA LEU A 31 -2.85 -7.46 -3.78
C LEU A 31 -3.01 -6.16 -2.96
N GLY A 32 -4.21 -5.58 -2.94
CA GLY A 32 -4.51 -4.40 -2.13
C GLY A 32 -4.34 -4.64 -0.62
N ILE A 33 -4.85 -5.78 -0.13
CA ILE A 33 -4.68 -6.18 1.28
C ILE A 33 -3.19 -6.38 1.61
N GLU A 34 -2.43 -7.03 0.73
CA GLU A 34 -1.00 -7.26 0.94
C GLU A 34 -0.23 -5.94 0.97
N ALA A 35 -0.54 -5.00 0.08
CA ALA A 35 0.07 -3.67 0.07
C ALA A 35 -0.21 -2.90 1.37
N LEU A 36 -1.44 -2.93 1.88
CA LEU A 36 -1.79 -2.28 3.15
C LEU A 36 -1.08 -2.91 4.35
N LYS A 37 -0.97 -4.23 4.38
CA LYS A 37 -0.18 -4.93 5.41
C LYS A 37 1.29 -4.51 5.35
N ARG A 38 1.87 -4.44 4.15
CA ARG A 38 3.25 -3.96 3.98
C ARG A 38 3.41 -2.54 4.51
N VAL A 39 2.49 -1.62 4.24
CA VAL A 39 2.57 -0.25 4.77
C VAL A 39 2.46 -0.22 6.30
N ARG A 40 1.57 -1.01 6.89
CA ARG A 40 1.43 -1.11 8.35
C ARG A 40 2.68 -1.68 9.02
N ASP A 41 3.23 -2.75 8.44
CA ASP A 41 4.33 -3.53 9.02
C ASP A 41 5.70 -2.89 8.70
N THR A 42 5.77 -2.10 7.62
CA THR A 42 6.93 -1.27 7.33
C THR A 42 6.87 -0.04 8.21
N ARG A 43 7.62 -0.05 9.32
CA ARG A 43 8.10 1.21 9.90
C ARG A 43 8.81 1.94 8.78
N VAL A 44 8.25 3.06 8.32
CA VAL A 44 8.83 3.86 7.25
C VAL A 44 10.20 4.34 7.71
N CYS A 45 11.24 3.53 7.49
CA CYS A 45 12.59 4.02 7.35
C CYS A 45 12.57 4.64 5.96
N LEU A 46 12.11 5.90 5.87
CA LEU A 46 12.30 6.67 4.67
C LEU A 46 13.78 6.52 4.34
N PRO A 47 14.18 6.07 3.13
CA PRO A 47 15.55 6.29 2.73
C PRO A 47 15.74 7.79 2.90
N VAL A 48 16.62 8.18 3.83
CA VAL A 48 17.11 9.54 3.89
C VAL A 48 17.63 9.76 2.49
N SER A 49 16.88 10.50 1.67
CA SER A 49 17.29 10.73 0.30
C SER A 49 18.70 11.29 0.43
N PRO A 50 19.75 10.66 -0.13
CA PRO A 50 21.01 11.37 -0.23
C PRO A 50 20.63 12.67 -0.94
N MET A 51 20.88 13.78 -0.28
CA MET A 51 20.68 15.10 -0.83
C MET A 51 21.69 15.20 -1.97
N VAL A 52 21.31 14.67 -3.13
CA VAL A 52 22.10 14.80 -4.35
C VAL A 52 21.93 16.25 -4.74
N LEU A 53 22.95 17.04 -4.42
CA LEU A 53 23.07 18.40 -4.93
C LEU A 53 22.97 18.31 -6.45
N LEU A 54 22.02 19.03 -7.03
CA LEU A 54 21.95 19.14 -8.49
C LEU A 54 23.24 19.83 -8.98
N PRO A 55 23.75 19.51 -10.18
CA PRO A 55 24.93 20.19 -10.71
C PRO A 55 24.70 21.71 -10.71
N GLY A 56 25.41 22.42 -9.83
CA GLY A 56 25.27 23.87 -9.63
C GLY A 56 24.84 24.32 -8.23
N GLU A 57 24.46 23.41 -7.32
CA GLU A 57 24.23 23.77 -5.92
C GLU A 57 25.56 23.74 -5.13
N SER A 58 26.19 24.90 -4.99
CA SER A 58 27.30 25.13 -4.07
C SER A 58 26.78 25.33 -2.65
N LYS A 59 27.36 24.61 -1.68
CA LYS A 59 27.20 24.93 -0.26
C LYS A 59 28.23 26.00 0.09
N ASP A 60 27.83 27.27 0.01
CA ASP A 60 28.51 28.36 0.71
C ASP A 60 28.08 28.40 2.18
#